data_AF-A0AAV5BIB2-F1
#
_entry.id   AF-A0AAV5BIB2-F1
#
_cell.length_a   1.000
_cell.length_b   1.000
_cell.length_c   1.000
_cell.angle_alpha   90.00
_cell.angle_beta   90.00
_cell.angle_gamma   90.00
#
_symmetry.space_group_name_H-M   'P 1'
#
loop_
_entity.id
_entity.type
_entity.pdbx_description
1 polymer ?
#
loop_
_entity_poly.entity_id
_entity_poly.type
_entity_poly.pdbx_seq_one_letter_code
_entity_poly.pdbx_strand_id
1 'polypeptide(L)'
;MLDTVLDREHEWKEGSLIDRQAIKGMFTDLFVAGSETSSTTVEWAMAALLQHPEAMDKVKRELREVLGNKARVEESDVDRLPYLPAVVKEVLRFYPSVAMTFYRAQETVQVQSYTIPQGTTILLNI
;
A
#
# COMPACT_ATOMS: atom_id res chain seq x y z
N MET A 1 -2.06 -12.64 12.69
CA MET A 1 -0.92 -12.63 11.75
C MET A 1 0.37 -13.08 12.46
N LEU A 2 0.79 -12.43 13.55
CA LEU A 2 1.94 -12.91 14.35
C LEU A 2 1.73 -14.34 14.86
N ASP A 3 0.59 -14.61 15.49
CA ASP A 3 0.28 -15.96 16.00
C ASP A 3 0.32 -17.00 14.88
N THR A 4 -0.24 -16.68 13.71
CA THR A 4 -0.20 -17.55 12.52
C THR A 4 1.23 -17.84 12.03
N VAL A 5 2.15 -16.88 12.17
CA VAL A 5 3.56 -17.06 11.81
C VAL A 5 4.27 -17.91 12.86
N LEU A 6 3.98 -17.69 14.15
CA LEU A 6 4.57 -18.45 15.26
C LEU A 6 4.06 -19.90 15.29
N ASP A 7 2.78 -20.14 15.02
CA ASP A 7 2.18 -21.47 14.94
C ASP A 7 2.84 -22.33 13.84
N ARG A 8 3.36 -21.67 12.79
CA ARG A 8 4.07 -22.31 11.67
C ARG A 8 5.59 -22.32 11.84
N GLU A 9 6.14 -21.79 12.93
CA GLU A 9 7.58 -21.80 13.22
C GLU A 9 8.14 -23.24 13.22
N HIS A 10 7.33 -24.22 13.66
CA HIS A 10 7.69 -25.64 13.70
C HIS A 10 7.77 -26.31 12.31
N GLU A 11 7.17 -25.72 11.27
CA GLU A 11 7.22 -26.27 9.89
C GLU A 11 8.54 -25.91 9.19
N TRP A 12 9.31 -24.99 9.75
CA TRP A 12 10.55 -24.50 9.16
C TRP A 12 11.73 -25.35 9.62
N LYS A 13 12.37 -26.05 8.68
CA LYS A 13 13.48 -26.98 8.95
C LYS A 13 14.71 -26.27 9.54
N GLU A 14 15.55 -27.01 10.26
CA GLU A 14 16.92 -26.59 10.57
C GLU A 14 17.65 -26.18 9.28
N GLY A 15 18.10 -24.91 9.21
CA GLY A 15 18.63 -24.28 8.00
C GLY A 15 17.66 -23.32 7.29
N SER A 16 16.46 -23.11 7.83
CA SER A 16 15.54 -22.04 7.39
C SER A 16 16.20 -20.67 7.51
N LEU A 17 16.04 -19.83 6.47
CA LEU A 17 16.40 -18.42 6.50
C LEU A 17 15.49 -17.58 7.41
N ILE A 18 14.36 -18.14 7.84
CA ILE A 18 13.39 -17.47 8.69
C ILE A 18 13.57 -17.98 10.12
N ASP A 19 14.37 -17.24 10.89
CA ASP A 19 14.52 -17.40 12.34
C ASP A 19 13.75 -16.29 13.08
N ARG A 20 13.81 -16.28 14.41
CA ARG A 20 13.13 -15.25 15.22
C ARG A 20 13.60 -13.83 14.93
N GLN A 21 14.85 -13.65 14.52
CA GLN A 21 15.37 -12.33 14.16
C GLN A 21 14.79 -11.87 12.82
N ALA A 22 14.70 -12.76 11.84
CA ALA A 22 14.04 -12.52 10.57
C ALA A 22 12.54 -12.23 10.78
N ILE A 23 11.84 -12.97 11.65
CA ILE A 23 10.44 -12.68 12.00
C ILE A 23 10.31 -11.26 12.55
N LYS A 24 11.15 -10.88 13.52
CA LYS A 24 11.16 -9.52 14.08
C LYS A 24 11.41 -8.47 12.99
N GLY A 25 12.38 -8.71 12.10
CA GLY A 25 12.67 -7.86 10.95
C GLY A 25 11.45 -7.67 10.04
N MET A 26 10.83 -8.77 9.60
CA MET A 26 9.64 -8.74 8.75
C MET A 26 8.48 -7.94 9.37
N PHE A 27 8.22 -8.10 10.67
CA PHE A 27 7.18 -7.30 11.34
C PHE A 27 7.56 -5.82 11.44
N THR A 28 8.84 -5.52 11.64
CA THR A 28 9.33 -4.13 11.64
C THR A 28 9.12 -3.49 10.27
N ASP A 29 9.51 -4.19 9.20
CA ASP A 29 9.32 -3.75 7.82
C ASP A 29 7.83 -3.58 7.48
N LEU A 30 6.97 -4.50 7.93
CA LEU A 30 5.52 -4.40 7.74
C LEU A 30 4.94 -3.13 8.38
N PHE A 31 5.35 -2.81 9.61
CA PHE A 31 4.86 -1.60 10.28
C PHE A 31 5.35 -0.34 9.59
N VAL A 32 6.62 -0.27 9.19
CA VAL A 32 7.18 0.88 8.49
C VAL A 32 6.47 1.07 7.14
N ALA A 33 6.39 0.00 6.33
CA ALA A 33 5.79 0.06 5.00
C ALA A 33 4.29 0.38 5.04
N GLY A 34 3.56 -0.11 6.04
CA GLY A 34 2.10 0.10 6.14
C GLY A 34 1.70 1.41 6.82
N SER A 35 2.45 1.88 7.82
CA SER A 35 2.02 3.01 8.65
C SER A 35 2.20 4.35 7.92
N GLU A 36 3.42 4.65 7.47
CA GLU A 36 3.76 5.96 6.90
C GLU A 36 3.04 6.19 5.56
N THR A 37 3.03 5.17 4.69
CA THR A 37 2.38 5.27 3.37
C THR A 37 0.86 5.48 3.50
N SER A 38 0.20 4.76 4.41
CA SER A 38 -1.24 4.90 4.64
C SER A 38 -1.59 6.24 5.27
N SER A 39 -0.82 6.71 6.28
CA SER A 39 -1.07 8.02 6.90
C SER A 39 -0.92 9.15 5.91
N THR A 40 0.17 9.14 5.11
CA THR A 40 0.39 10.16 4.07
C THR A 40 -0.71 10.14 3.01
N THR A 41 -1.19 8.95 2.62
CA THR A 41 -2.32 8.84 1.68
C THR A 41 -3.59 9.48 2.24
N VAL A 42 -3.90 9.24 3.52
CA VAL A 42 -5.08 9.84 4.19
C VAL A 42 -4.94 11.36 4.30
N GLU A 43 -3.76 11.86 4.66
CA GLU A 43 -3.47 13.29 4.72
C GLU A 43 -3.72 13.98 3.38
N TRP A 44 -3.15 13.43 2.29
CA TRP A 44 -3.37 13.96 0.95
C TRP A 44 -4.80 13.82 0.47
N ALA A 45 -5.49 12.73 0.83
CA ALA A 45 -6.90 12.57 0.51
C ALA A 45 -7.75 13.66 1.14
N MET A 46 -7.53 13.96 2.42
CA MET A 46 -8.23 15.05 3.10
C MET A 46 -7.88 16.41 2.52
N ALA A 47 -6.60 16.67 2.25
CA ALA A 47 -6.15 17.91 1.62
C ALA A 47 -6.77 18.13 0.22
N ALA A 48 -6.83 17.07 -0.59
CA ALA A 48 -7.41 17.12 -1.93
C ALA A 48 -8.94 17.32 -1.87
N LEU A 49 -9.64 16.61 -0.99
CA LEU A 49 -11.08 16.74 -0.84
C LEU A 49 -11.50 18.11 -0.28
N LEU A 50 -10.71 18.71 0.62
CA LEU A 50 -10.95 20.08 1.11
C LEU A 50 -10.79 21.13 0.00
N GLN A 51 -9.90 20.89 -0.96
CA GLN A 51 -9.71 21.76 -2.14
C GLN A 51 -10.78 21.53 -3.22
N HIS A 52 -11.47 20.39 -3.21
CA HIS A 52 -12.49 20.02 -4.19
C HIS A 52 -13.83 19.70 -3.52
N PRO A 53 -14.60 20.72 -3.09
CA PRO A 53 -15.86 20.53 -2.34
C PRO A 53 -16.87 19.63 -3.06
N GLU A 54 -16.96 19.70 -4.39
CA GLU A 54 -17.86 18.85 -5.18
C GLU A 54 -17.54 17.35 -5.03
N ALA A 55 -16.26 17.00 -5.01
CA ALA A 55 -15.80 15.62 -4.81
C ALA A 55 -16.08 15.17 -3.36
N MET A 56 -15.83 16.05 -2.38
CA MET A 56 -16.16 15.81 -0.97
C MET A 56 -17.65 15.54 -0.77
N ASP A 57 -18.52 16.34 -1.37
CA ASP A 57 -19.97 16.17 -1.26
C ASP A 57 -20.45 14.88 -1.93
N LYS A 58 -19.82 14.49 -3.05
CA LYS A 58 -20.12 13.23 -3.73
C LYS A 58 -19.72 12.01 -2.90
N VAL A 59 -18.53 11.99 -2.28
CA VAL A 59 -18.13 10.90 -1.35
C VAL A 59 -19.07 10.85 -0.14
N LYS A 60 -19.38 12.00 0.48
CA LYS A 60 -20.29 12.05 1.62
C LYS A 60 -21.69 11.53 1.26
N ARG A 61 -22.18 11.85 0.07
CA ARG A 61 -23.47 11.35 -0.41
C ARG A 61 -23.45 9.83 -0.61
N GLU A 62 -22.42 9.30 -1.28
CA GLU A 62 -22.26 7.85 -1.44
C GLU A 62 -22.22 7.13 -0.09
N LEU A 63 -21.44 7.64 0.87
CA LEU A 63 -21.37 7.07 2.22
C LEU A 63 -22.73 7.07 2.91
N ARG A 64 -23.50 8.14 2.82
CA ARG A 64 -24.85 8.21 3.42
C ARG A 64 -25.83 7.26 2.75
N GLU A 65 -25.78 7.12 1.42
CA GLU A 65 -26.67 6.24 0.67
C GLU A 65 -26.40 4.76 0.96
N VAL A 66 -25.12 4.38 1.08
CA VAL A 66 -24.72 2.97 1.25
C VAL A 66 -24.72 2.55 2.72
N LEU A 67 -24.26 3.41 3.62
CA LEU A 67 -24.12 3.07 5.05
C LEU A 67 -25.33 3.53 5.88
N GLY A 68 -26.08 4.53 5.44
CA GLY A 68 -27.24 5.07 6.16
C GLY A 68 -26.91 5.40 7.62
N ASN A 69 -27.62 4.75 8.55
CA ASN A 69 -27.44 4.89 10.00
C ASN A 69 -26.66 3.72 10.63
N LYS A 70 -25.90 2.96 9.85
CA LYS A 70 -25.13 1.81 10.36
C LYS A 70 -24.12 2.31 11.41
N ALA A 71 -24.14 1.70 12.59
CA ALA A 71 -23.27 2.12 13.70
C ALA A 71 -21.79 1.76 13.49
N ARG A 72 -21.51 0.75 12.66
CA ARG A 72 -20.14 0.27 12.36
C ARG A 72 -20.01 -0.09 10.89
N VAL A 73 -18.92 0.37 10.27
CA VAL A 73 -18.55 0.00 8.90
C VAL A 73 -17.86 -1.36 8.94
N GLU A 74 -18.22 -2.23 8.01
CA GLU A 74 -17.62 -3.53 7.78
C GLU A 74 -16.83 -3.51 6.48
N GLU A 75 -15.85 -4.40 6.33
CA GLU A 75 -15.02 -4.48 5.13
C GLU A 75 -15.86 -4.72 3.86
N SER A 76 -16.89 -5.57 3.95
CA SER A 76 -17.83 -5.85 2.85
C SER A 76 -18.67 -4.63 2.42
N ASP A 77 -18.70 -3.55 3.21
CA ASP A 77 -19.37 -2.32 2.80
C ASP A 77 -18.57 -1.58 1.71
N VAL A 78 -17.24 -1.74 1.69
CA VAL A 78 -16.34 -1.04 0.77
C VAL A 78 -16.65 -1.38 -0.69
N ASP A 79 -17.03 -2.62 -0.96
CA ASP A 79 -17.42 -3.08 -2.31
C ASP A 79 -18.62 -2.31 -2.88
N ARG A 80 -19.43 -1.70 -2.01
CA ARG A 80 -20.62 -0.92 -2.37
C ARG A 80 -20.35 0.58 -2.46
N LEU A 81 -19.12 1.03 -2.22
CA LEU A 81 -18.71 2.44 -2.24
C LEU A 81 -17.79 2.68 -3.45
N PRO A 82 -18.24 2.61 -4.72
CA PRO A 82 -17.33 2.68 -5.87
C PRO A 82 -16.56 4.00 -6.02
N TYR A 83 -17.09 5.12 -5.55
CA TYR A 83 -16.48 6.44 -5.67
C TYR A 83 -15.38 6.67 -4.64
N LEU A 84 -15.50 6.14 -3.42
CA LEU A 84 -14.46 6.26 -2.40
C LEU A 84 -13.09 5.69 -2.84
N PRO A 85 -12.97 4.44 -3.34
CA PRO A 85 -11.74 3.92 -3.94
C PRO A 85 -11.29 4.70 -5.16
N ALA A 86 -12.21 5.29 -5.94
CA ALA A 86 -11.84 6.16 -7.06
C ALA A 86 -11.12 7.42 -6.56
N VAL A 87 -11.60 8.03 -5.47
CA VAL A 87 -10.90 9.16 -4.81
C VAL A 87 -9.53 8.72 -4.30
N VAL A 88 -9.43 7.59 -3.59
CA VAL A 88 -8.14 7.10 -3.09
C VAL A 88 -7.15 6.85 -4.25
N LYS A 89 -7.61 6.24 -5.34
CA LYS A 89 -6.78 6.02 -6.54
C LYS A 89 -6.32 7.34 -7.18
N GLU A 90 -7.21 8.33 -7.27
CA GLU A 90 -6.87 9.63 -7.83
C GLU A 90 -5.87 10.41 -6.96
N VAL A 91 -6.02 10.31 -5.64
CA VAL A 91 -5.06 10.86 -4.67
C VAL A 91 -3.71 10.22 -4.85
N LEU A 92 -3.63 8.89 -4.92
CA LEU A 92 -2.37 8.17 -5.14
C LEU A 92 -1.74 8.48 -6.51
N ARG A 93 -2.55 8.80 -7.53
CA ARG A 93 -2.07 9.20 -8.86
C ARG A 93 -1.37 10.56 -8.85
N PHE A 94 -1.86 11.52 -8.07
CA PHE A 94 -1.27 12.87 -7.99
C PHE A 94 -0.23 13.00 -6.87
N TYR A 95 -0.44 12.30 -5.77
CA TYR A 95 0.35 12.37 -4.54
C TYR A 95 0.78 10.96 -4.10
N PRO A 96 1.63 10.28 -4.89
CA PRO A 96 2.12 8.96 -4.52
C PRO A 96 2.96 9.05 -3.24
N SER A 97 2.64 8.23 -2.24
CA SER A 97 3.43 8.18 -0.99
C SER A 97 4.87 7.72 -1.23
N VAL A 98 5.12 7.00 -2.33
CA VAL A 98 6.44 6.59 -2.79
C VAL A 98 6.57 7.02 -4.25
N ALA A 99 7.10 8.22 -4.49
CA ALA A 99 7.28 8.77 -5.84
C ALA A 99 8.44 8.12 -6.61
N MET A 100 9.44 7.58 -5.90
CA MET A 100 10.62 6.98 -6.51
C MET A 100 10.99 5.67 -5.83
N THR A 101 11.17 4.63 -6.64
CA THR A 101 11.58 3.30 -6.18
C THR A 101 12.96 2.93 -6.74
N PHE A 102 13.72 2.19 -5.94
CA PHE A 102 15.03 1.70 -6.30
C PHE A 102 14.97 0.21 -6.59
N TYR A 103 15.51 -0.20 -7.75
CA TYR A 103 15.71 -1.59 -8.10
C TYR A 103 17.19 -1.85 -8.38
N ARG A 104 17.59 -3.12 -8.26
CA ARG A 104 18.93 -3.57 -8.65
C ARG A 104 18.78 -4.69 -9.67
N ALA A 105 19.41 -4.53 -10.84
CA ALA A 105 19.41 -5.56 -11.87
C ALA A 105 20.09 -6.83 -11.34
N GLN A 106 19.32 -7.92 -11.19
CA GLN A 106 19.86 -9.19 -10.70
C GLN A 106 20.70 -9.90 -11.76
N GLU A 107 20.47 -9.61 -13.03
CA GLU A 107 21.20 -10.09 -14.20
C GLU A 107 21.23 -9.00 -15.29
N THR A 108 22.07 -9.17 -16.30
CA THR A 108 22.13 -8.25 -17.44
C THR A 108 20.86 -8.42 -18.28
N VAL A 109 20.09 -7.35 -18.44
CA VAL A 109 18.79 -7.36 -19.13
C VAL A 109 18.76 -6.34 -20.26
N GLN A 110 18.08 -6.67 -21.35
CA GLN A 110 17.83 -5.74 -22.45
C GLN A 110 16.46 -5.10 -22.27
N VAL A 111 16.41 -3.77 -22.17
CA VAL A 111 15.18 -2.98 -22.08
C VAL A 111 15.14 -2.06 -23.29
N GLN A 112 14.22 -2.35 -24.21
CA GLN A 112 14.18 -1.70 -25.54
C GLN A 112 15.55 -1.84 -26.24
N SER A 113 16.16 -0.72 -26.66
CA SER A 113 17.47 -0.70 -27.31
C SER A 113 18.65 -0.64 -26.32
N TYR A 114 18.40 -0.64 -25.02
CA TYR A 114 19.44 -0.48 -24.00
C TYR A 114 19.76 -1.80 -23.31
N THR A 115 21.05 -2.03 -23.06
CA THR A 115 21.53 -3.14 -22.24
C THR A 115 21.82 -2.60 -20.84
N ILE A 116 21.12 -3.11 -19.83
CA ILE A 116 21.32 -2.79 -18.42
C ILE A 116 22.16 -3.90 -17.79
N PRO A 117 23.42 -3.63 -17.40
CA PRO A 117 24.27 -4.65 -16.79
C PRO A 117 23.75 -5.14 -15.43
N GLN A 118 24.14 -6.37 -15.08
CA GLN A 118 23.95 -6.90 -13.73
C GLN A 118 24.54 -5.95 -12.68
N GLY A 119 23.79 -5.71 -11.61
CA GLY A 119 24.20 -4.86 -10.50
C GLY A 119 23.98 -3.36 -10.72
N THR A 120 23.42 -2.94 -11.86
CA THR A 120 23.01 -1.54 -12.05
C THR A 120 21.85 -1.20 -11.11
N THR A 121 21.94 -0.05 -10.43
CA THR A 121 20.83 0.54 -9.68
C THR A 121 19.94 1.32 -10.64
N ILE A 122 18.65 1.00 -10.62
CA ILE A 122 17.61 1.61 -11.44
C ILE A 122 16.73 2.46 -10.53
N LEU A 123 16.56 3.73 -10.86
CA LEU A 123 15.62 4.63 -10.18
C LEU A 123 14.37 4.73 -11.06
N LEU A 124 13.26 4.23 -10.55
CA LEU A 124 11.96 4.31 -11.22
C LEU A 124 11.18 5.47 -10.62
N ASN A 125 10.82 6.44 -11.45
CA ASN A 125 9.84 7.46 -11.10
C ASN A 125 8.45 6.88 -11.39
N ILE A 126 7.60 6.81 -10.37
CA ILE A 126 6.27 6.18 -10.44
C ILE A 126 5.23 7.22 -10.85
#